data_AF-A0AA88E9T8-F1
#
_entry.id   AF-A0AA88E9T8-F1
#
_cell.length_a   1.000
_cell.length_b   1.000
_cell.length_c   1.000
_cell.angle_alpha   90.00
_cell.angle_beta   90.00
_cell.angle_gamma   90.00
#
_symmetry.space_group_name_H-M   'P 1'
#
loop_
_entity.id
_entity.type
_entity.pdbx_description
1 polymer ?
#
loop_
_entity_poly.entity_id
_entity_poly.type
_entity_poly.pdbx_seq_one_letter_code
_entity_poly.pdbx_strand_id
1 'polypeptide(L)'
;MSQLVHMFRASHLGSRRPAYDGRKSLYTAGQLPFESKEFIVKLVENDGQANRERDFKVTIKFASKPDLHHLREFLGSRQLDCPQETIQVLDVVLRGKPSKNYVAVGRSFFHPSLGPKGELGDGIEFWRGYYQILRPTQMGLSLNIDVSARAFFEPIAVSDFLIKHFNSRDPSTPLSEHERLKVFLYSIF
;
A
#
# COMPACT_ATOMS: atom_id res chain seq x y z
N MET A 1 2.38 4.40 10.37
CA MET A 1 2.15 5.85 10.13
C MET A 1 0.77 6.34 10.58
N SER A 2 -0.33 5.63 10.28
CA SER A 2 -1.68 6.05 10.71
C SER A 2 -1.80 6.33 12.21
N GLN A 3 -1.22 5.48 13.06
CA GLN A 3 -1.21 5.66 14.51
C GLN A 3 -0.45 6.92 14.97
N LEU A 4 0.74 7.18 14.40
CA LEU A 4 1.52 8.39 14.67
C LEU A 4 0.69 9.64 14.37
N VAL A 5 0.04 9.68 13.20
CA VAL A 5 -0.81 10.81 12.81
C VAL A 5 -2.01 10.92 13.76
N HIS A 6 -2.64 9.82 14.15
CA HIS A 6 -3.74 9.85 15.11
C HIS A 6 -3.32 10.46 16.45
N MET A 7 -2.19 10.03 17.01
CA MET A 7 -1.71 10.48 18.32
C MET A 7 -1.18 11.92 18.30
N PHE A 8 -0.47 12.33 17.24
CA PHE A 8 0.36 13.54 17.26
C PHE A 8 -0.06 14.62 16.25
N ARG A 9 -1.16 14.43 15.51
CA ARG A 9 -1.60 15.39 14.48
C ARG A 9 -1.82 16.79 15.05
N ALA A 10 -2.62 16.91 16.10
CA ALA A 10 -2.96 18.22 16.68
C ALA A 10 -1.76 18.84 17.41
N SER A 11 -1.00 18.02 18.14
CA SER A 11 0.05 18.52 19.04
C SER A 11 1.37 18.83 18.34
N HIS A 12 1.85 17.97 17.45
CA HIS A 12 3.20 18.06 16.89
C HIS A 12 3.22 18.28 15.38
N LEU A 13 2.23 17.76 14.64
CA LEU A 13 2.21 17.91 13.18
C LEU A 13 1.55 19.22 12.71
N GLY A 14 1.14 20.10 13.65
CA GLY A 14 0.46 21.35 13.35
C GLY A 14 -0.87 21.13 12.61
N SER A 15 -1.63 20.11 13.01
CA SER A 15 -2.91 19.70 12.39
C SER A 15 -2.84 19.23 10.94
N ARG A 16 -1.63 19.09 10.37
CA ARG A 16 -1.40 18.65 8.99
C ARG A 16 -1.66 17.14 8.84
N ARG A 17 -2.06 16.75 7.64
CA ARG A 17 -2.27 15.34 7.25
C ARG A 17 -1.14 14.94 6.30
N PRO A 18 -0.16 14.16 6.75
CA PRO A 18 0.93 13.77 5.88
C PRO A 18 0.50 12.67 4.90
N ALA A 19 1.09 12.71 3.70
CA ALA A 19 1.12 11.59 2.78
C ALA A 19 2.41 10.79 3.00
N TYR A 20 2.32 9.47 2.94
CA TYR A 20 3.42 8.56 3.24
C TYR A 20 3.55 7.55 2.10
N ASP A 21 4.77 7.34 1.62
CA ASP A 21 5.06 6.44 0.50
C ASP A 21 5.04 4.95 0.86
N GLY A 22 4.85 4.61 2.14
CA GLY A 22 4.92 3.25 2.66
C GLY A 22 6.32 2.85 3.14
N ARG A 23 7.34 3.69 2.94
CA ARG A 23 8.75 3.37 3.21
C ARG A 23 9.46 4.40 4.09
N LYS A 24 10.00 5.48 3.51
CA LYS A 24 10.87 6.44 4.21
C LYS A 24 10.48 7.88 3.98
N SER A 25 9.60 8.15 3.01
CA SER A 25 9.27 9.51 2.61
C SER A 25 7.89 9.91 3.11
N LEU A 26 7.84 11.05 3.80
CA LEU A 26 6.65 11.65 4.37
C LEU A 26 6.52 13.09 3.85
N TYR A 27 5.35 13.45 3.32
CA TYR A 27 5.11 14.76 2.70
C TYR A 27 3.95 15.48 3.38
N THR A 28 4.05 16.79 3.58
CA THR A 28 3.01 17.62 4.20
C THR A 28 2.72 18.86 3.37
N ALA A 29 1.47 19.31 3.40
CA ALA A 29 1.08 20.63 2.89
C ALA A 29 1.59 21.72 3.85
N GLY A 30 2.81 22.18 3.61
CA GLY A 30 3.53 23.14 4.44
C GLY A 30 4.50 22.51 5.44
N GLN A 31 5.40 23.32 5.96
CA GLN A 31 6.47 22.91 6.86
C GLN A 31 5.92 22.47 8.23
N LEU A 32 6.47 21.38 8.78
CA LEU A 32 6.20 20.96 10.15
C LEU A 32 6.81 21.96 11.15
N PRO A 33 6.28 22.09 12.38
CA PRO A 33 6.82 23.00 13.39
C PRO A 33 8.14 22.51 14.03
N PHE A 34 8.91 21.70 13.29
CA PHE A 34 10.21 21.16 13.68
C PHE A 34 10.98 20.71 12.43
N GLU A 35 12.31 20.75 12.50
CA GLU A 35 13.18 20.19 11.46
C GLU A 35 13.52 18.71 11.70
N SER A 36 13.59 18.28 12.95
CA SER A 36 13.81 16.88 13.33
C SER A 36 13.09 16.60 14.64
N LYS A 37 12.33 15.50 14.69
CA LYS A 37 11.66 15.07 15.92
C LYS A 37 11.50 13.56 15.96
N GLU A 38 11.69 13.03 17.14
CA GLU A 38 11.52 11.63 17.47
C GLU A 38 10.18 11.39 18.17
N PHE A 39 9.52 10.30 17.82
CA PHE A 39 8.23 9.87 18.33
C PHE A 39 8.32 8.44 18.81
N ILE A 40 7.69 8.14 19.94
CA ILE A 40 7.45 6.77 20.38
C ILE A 40 5.99 6.48 20.08
N VAL A 41 5.75 5.53 19.19
CA VAL A 41 4.42 5.12 18.74
C VAL A 41 4.14 3.73 19.27
N LYS A 42 3.17 3.63 20.17
CA LYS A 42 2.71 2.33 20.68
C LYS A 42 1.73 1.72 19.69
N LEU A 43 2.02 0.53 19.22
CA LEU A 43 1.11 -0.29 18.43
C LEU A 43 0.69 -1.49 19.26
N VAL A 44 -0.62 -1.68 19.38
CA VAL A 44 -1.21 -2.87 19.99
C VAL A 44 -1.56 -3.82 18.86
N GLU A 45 -0.84 -4.92 18.76
CA GLU A 45 -1.18 -6.03 17.88
C GLU A 45 -2.14 -6.95 18.66
N ASN A 46 -3.33 -7.19 18.10
CA ASN A 46 -4.30 -8.09 18.67
C ASN A 46 -4.31 -9.38 17.83
N ASP A 47 -3.49 -10.34 18.23
CA ASP A 47 -3.32 -11.62 17.52
C ASP A 47 -4.36 -12.66 17.98
N GLY A 48 -5.48 -12.24 18.57
CA GLY A 48 -6.58 -13.10 19.02
C GLY A 48 -6.31 -13.92 20.30
N GLN A 49 -5.04 -14.10 20.69
CA GLN A 49 -4.66 -14.83 21.93
C GLN A 49 -4.00 -13.94 23.00
N ALA A 50 -3.39 -12.81 22.63
CA ALA A 50 -2.81 -11.85 23.57
C ALA A 50 -2.65 -10.48 22.92
N ASN A 51 -2.88 -9.40 23.66
CA ASN A 51 -2.47 -8.07 23.26
C ASN A 51 -0.96 -7.96 23.43
N ARG A 52 -0.22 -7.85 22.33
CA ARG A 52 1.20 -7.52 22.35
C ARG A 52 1.36 -6.04 22.06
N GLU A 53 1.83 -5.32 23.07
CA GLU A 53 2.23 -3.93 22.90
C GLU A 53 3.66 -3.86 22.37
N ARG A 54 3.85 -3.12 21.29
CA ARG A 54 5.16 -2.86 20.71
C ARG A 54 5.37 -1.35 20.58
N ASP A 55 6.49 -0.89 21.13
CA ASP A 55 6.91 0.50 21.01
C ASP A 55 7.78 0.65 19.76
N PHE A 56 7.32 1.52 18.84
CA PHE A 56 8.04 1.87 17.63
C PHE A 56 8.64 3.26 17.76
N LYS A 57 9.96 3.33 17.61
CA LYS A 57 10.70 4.58 17.57
C LYS A 57 10.71 5.13 16.14
N VAL A 58 10.07 6.27 15.92
CA VAL A 58 9.92 6.90 14.60
C VAL A 58 10.55 8.29 14.62
N THR A 59 11.52 8.54 13.75
CA THR A 59 12.13 9.87 13.59
C THR A 59 11.68 10.50 12.29
N ILE A 60 11.14 11.72 12.37
CA ILE A 60 10.79 12.54 11.21
C ILE A 60 11.82 13.66 11.13
N LYS A 61 12.58 13.71 10.02
CA LYS A 61 13.57 14.75 9.73
C LYS A 61 13.22 15.41 8.40
N PHE A 62 13.32 16.74 8.35
CA PHE A 62 13.21 17.53 7.14
C PHE A 62 14.32 17.11 6.17
N ALA A 63 13.92 16.73 4.95
CA ALA A 63 14.82 16.25 3.92
C ALA A 63 14.96 17.28 2.80
N SER A 64 13.85 17.65 2.17
CA SER A 64 13.81 18.60 1.06
C SER A 64 12.43 19.27 0.99
N LYS A 65 12.35 20.34 0.20
CA LYS A 65 11.10 20.98 -0.20
C LYS A 65 10.95 20.80 -1.72
N PRO A 66 9.97 20.02 -2.19
CA PRO A 66 9.70 19.88 -3.63
C PRO A 66 9.36 21.24 -4.26
N ASP A 67 9.93 21.50 -5.42
CA ASP A 67 9.73 22.78 -6.12
C ASP A 67 8.46 22.74 -6.99
N LEU A 68 7.39 23.34 -6.48
CA LEU A 68 6.13 23.52 -7.20
C LEU A 68 6.19 24.65 -8.23
N HIS A 69 7.13 25.61 -8.08
CA HIS A 69 7.31 26.66 -9.07
C HIS A 69 7.95 26.09 -10.32
N HIS A 70 9.02 25.29 -10.18
CA HIS A 70 9.61 24.51 -11.29
C HIS A 70 8.55 23.67 -12.01
N LEU A 71 7.68 22.96 -11.27
CA LEU A 71 6.56 22.24 -11.88
C LEU A 71 5.65 23.16 -12.71
N ARG A 72 5.31 24.35 -12.23
CA ARG A 72 4.47 25.30 -12.98
C ARG A 72 5.15 25.81 -14.25
N GLU A 73 6.44 26.13 -14.18
CA GLU A 73 7.20 26.58 -15.35
C GLU A 73 7.37 25.45 -16.38
N PHE A 74 7.61 24.21 -15.93
CA PHE A 74 7.66 23.03 -16.79
C PHE A 74 6.32 22.77 -17.50
N LEU A 75 5.19 22.80 -16.78
CA LEU A 75 3.86 22.62 -17.38
C LEU A 75 3.46 23.79 -18.28
N GLY A 76 4.04 24.98 -18.08
CA GLY A 76 3.87 26.15 -18.94
C GLY A 76 4.80 26.19 -20.16
N SER A 77 5.57 25.13 -20.42
CA SER A 77 6.57 25.06 -21.50
C SER A 77 7.67 26.12 -21.42
N ARG A 78 7.90 26.70 -20.24
CA ARG A 78 8.96 27.69 -19.99
C ARG A 78 10.26 27.05 -19.53
N GLN A 79 10.19 25.81 -19.07
CA GLN A 79 11.32 25.00 -18.65
C GLN A 79 11.17 23.58 -19.22
N LEU A 80 12.26 22.99 -19.71
CA LEU A 80 12.22 21.72 -20.45
C LEU A 80 12.52 20.51 -19.57
N ASP A 81 13.29 20.67 -18.50
CA ASP A 81 13.60 19.59 -17.57
C ASP A 81 12.41 19.27 -16.68
N CYS A 82 12.07 17.99 -16.63
CA CYS A 82 10.89 17.50 -15.92
C CYS A 82 11.17 17.35 -14.41
N PRO A 83 10.38 17.99 -13.52
CA PRO A 83 10.53 17.87 -12.08
C PRO A 83 9.96 16.54 -11.56
N GLN A 84 10.70 15.45 -11.81
CA GLN A 84 10.31 14.08 -11.45
C GLN A 84 10.03 13.92 -9.95
N GLU A 85 10.84 14.54 -9.08
CA GLU A 85 10.64 14.48 -7.63
C GLU A 85 9.29 15.08 -7.24
N THR A 86 8.96 16.28 -7.72
CA THR A 86 7.68 16.94 -7.42
C THR A 86 6.49 16.13 -7.95
N ILE A 87 6.59 15.56 -9.15
CA ILE A 87 5.53 14.70 -9.71
C ILE A 87 5.36 13.42 -8.88
N GLN A 88 6.46 12.82 -8.42
CA GLN A 88 6.43 11.64 -7.54
C GLN A 88 5.77 11.95 -6.19
N VAL A 89 6.02 13.13 -5.63
CA VAL A 89 5.35 13.57 -4.38
C VAL A 89 3.83 13.63 -4.58
N LEU A 90 3.38 14.20 -5.69
CA LEU A 90 1.96 14.27 -6.03
C LEU A 90 1.35 12.88 -6.24
N ASP A 91 2.09 11.96 -6.89
CA ASP A 91 1.67 10.56 -7.02
C ASP A 91 1.50 9.88 -5.64
N VAL A 92 2.43 10.07 -4.71
CA VAL A 92 2.32 9.56 -3.33
C VAL A 92 1.09 10.13 -2.61
N VAL A 93 0.80 11.42 -2.79
CA VAL A 93 -0.39 12.06 -2.21
C VAL A 93 -1.67 11.43 -2.74
N LEU A 94 -1.81 11.27 -4.06
CA LEU A 94 -2.98 10.67 -4.71
C LEU A 94 -3.19 9.21 -4.29
N ARG A 95 -2.10 8.48 -4.10
CA ARG A 95 -2.11 7.08 -3.63
C ARG A 95 -2.39 6.93 -2.14
N GLY A 96 -2.31 8.00 -1.35
CA GLY A 96 -2.38 7.94 0.11
C GLY A 96 -3.70 7.41 0.67
N LYS A 97 -4.84 7.71 0.02
CA LYS A 97 -6.16 7.19 0.45
C LYS A 97 -6.42 5.76 -0.05
N PRO A 98 -6.24 5.44 -1.35
CA PRO A 98 -6.36 4.07 -1.84
C PRO A 98 -5.48 3.07 -1.10
N SER A 99 -4.24 3.43 -0.75
CA SER A 99 -3.31 2.55 -0.02
C SER A 99 -3.76 2.19 1.40
N LYS A 100 -4.74 2.92 1.97
CA LYS A 100 -5.35 2.59 3.27
C LYS A 100 -6.60 1.74 3.15
N ASN A 101 -7.25 1.80 2.00
CA ASN A 101 -8.56 1.18 1.79
C ASN A 101 -8.45 -0.14 1.01
N TYR A 102 -7.42 -0.31 0.19
CA TYR A 102 -7.29 -1.41 -0.77
C TYR A 102 -5.91 -2.07 -0.66
N VAL A 103 -5.79 -3.28 -1.20
CA VAL A 103 -4.50 -3.98 -1.32
C VAL A 103 -3.70 -3.32 -2.44
N ALA A 104 -2.60 -2.65 -2.07
CA ALA A 104 -1.70 -2.01 -3.01
C ALA A 104 -0.63 -3.00 -3.50
N VAL A 105 -0.57 -3.24 -4.80
CA VAL A 105 0.49 -4.02 -5.44
C VAL A 105 1.11 -3.19 -6.57
N GLY A 106 2.37 -2.80 -6.39
CA GLY A 106 3.04 -1.88 -7.31
C GLY A 106 2.32 -0.52 -7.34
N ARG A 107 1.76 -0.16 -8.50
CA ARG A 107 0.94 1.05 -8.72
C ARG A 107 -0.55 0.75 -8.88
N SER A 108 -0.94 -0.49 -8.65
CA SER A 108 -2.34 -0.93 -8.75
C SER A 108 -2.95 -1.18 -7.37
N PHE A 109 -4.26 -1.07 -7.31
CA PHE A 109 -5.07 -1.22 -6.11
C PHE A 109 -6.17 -2.23 -6.36
N PHE A 110 -6.28 -3.23 -5.49
CA PHE A 110 -7.21 -4.35 -5.63
C PHE A 110 -8.07 -4.51 -4.38
N HIS A 111 -9.34 -4.82 -4.57
CA HIS A 111 -10.27 -5.09 -3.48
C HIS A 111 -11.53 -5.80 -4.01
N PRO A 112 -12.16 -6.73 -3.26
CA PRO A 112 -13.39 -7.40 -3.69
C PRO A 112 -14.55 -6.46 -4.01
N SER A 113 -14.56 -5.23 -3.47
CA SER A 113 -15.59 -4.23 -3.76
C SER A 113 -15.35 -3.40 -5.02
N LEU A 114 -14.21 -3.54 -5.70
CA LEU A 114 -13.86 -2.76 -6.90
C LEU A 114 -14.38 -3.38 -8.20
N GLY A 115 -15.18 -4.44 -8.11
CA GLY A 115 -15.83 -5.10 -9.24
C GLY A 115 -16.11 -6.57 -8.96
N PRO A 116 -16.63 -7.32 -9.94
CA PRO A 116 -16.82 -8.75 -9.77
C PRO A 116 -15.48 -9.44 -9.48
N LYS A 117 -15.51 -10.33 -8.50
CA LYS A 117 -14.48 -11.35 -8.26
C LYS A 117 -14.91 -12.66 -8.90
N GLY A 118 -13.98 -13.58 -9.11
CA GLY A 118 -14.32 -14.91 -9.62
C GLY A 118 -13.22 -15.93 -9.33
N GLU A 119 -13.61 -17.19 -9.27
CA GLU A 119 -12.71 -18.30 -9.02
C GLU A 119 -11.81 -18.53 -10.23
N LEU A 120 -10.51 -18.77 -9.96
CA LEU A 120 -9.53 -19.21 -10.94
C LEU A 120 -9.20 -20.71 -10.79
N GLY A 121 -9.68 -21.35 -9.71
CA GLY A 121 -9.37 -22.74 -9.34
C GLY A 121 -8.32 -22.82 -8.23
N ASP A 122 -8.12 -24.02 -7.69
CA ASP A 122 -7.05 -24.34 -6.71
C ASP A 122 -6.99 -23.44 -5.47
N GLY A 123 -8.14 -22.92 -5.02
CA GLY A 123 -8.24 -22.00 -3.88
C GLY A 123 -7.77 -20.57 -4.20
N ILE A 124 -7.73 -20.20 -5.48
CA ILE A 124 -7.35 -18.88 -5.99
C ILE A 124 -8.56 -18.21 -6.63
N GLU A 125 -8.74 -16.93 -6.33
CA GLU A 125 -9.73 -16.06 -6.98
C GLU A 125 -9.04 -14.83 -7.58
N PHE A 126 -9.64 -14.22 -8.60
CA PHE A 126 -9.20 -12.92 -9.08
C PHE A 126 -10.01 -11.80 -8.42
N TRP A 127 -9.32 -10.72 -8.07
CA TRP A 127 -9.95 -9.46 -7.70
C TRP A 127 -9.70 -8.42 -8.79
N ARG A 128 -10.74 -7.64 -9.09
CA ARG A 128 -10.57 -6.44 -9.90
C ARG A 128 -9.93 -5.32 -9.09
N GLY A 129 -9.35 -4.40 -9.84
CA GLY A 129 -8.66 -3.25 -9.33
C GLY A 129 -8.40 -2.25 -10.44
N TYR A 130 -7.56 -1.27 -10.13
CA TYR A 130 -7.12 -0.29 -11.10
C TYR A 130 -5.65 0.05 -10.89
N TYR A 131 -4.95 0.25 -12.00
CA TYR A 131 -3.66 0.91 -12.05
C TYR A 131 -3.88 2.42 -11.96
N GLN A 132 -3.01 3.14 -11.25
CA GLN A 132 -2.98 4.60 -11.30
C GLN A 132 -1.55 5.15 -11.37
N ILE A 133 -1.36 6.20 -12.17
CA ILE A 133 -0.11 6.95 -12.27
C ILE A 133 -0.39 8.39 -12.68
N LEU A 134 0.28 9.35 -12.01
CA LEU A 134 0.30 10.73 -12.47
C LEU A 134 1.35 10.92 -13.59
N ARG A 135 0.95 11.49 -14.73
CA ARG A 135 1.85 11.77 -15.86
C ARG A 135 1.80 13.25 -16.27
N PRO A 136 2.95 13.87 -16.59
CA PRO A 136 2.96 15.13 -17.30
C PRO A 136 2.58 14.94 -18.77
N THR A 137 1.81 15.88 -19.29
CA THR A 137 1.38 15.96 -20.69
C THR A 137 1.48 17.40 -21.18
N GLN A 138 1.38 17.64 -22.48
CA GLN A 138 1.35 19.00 -23.05
C GLN A 138 0.16 19.84 -22.54
N MET A 139 -0.90 19.20 -22.04
CA MET A 139 -2.09 19.85 -21.49
C MET A 139 -2.04 20.00 -19.96
N GLY A 140 -0.91 19.68 -19.32
CA GLY A 140 -0.77 19.67 -17.88
C GLY A 140 -0.59 18.27 -17.29
N LEU A 141 -0.86 18.11 -15.99
CA LEU A 141 -0.80 16.81 -15.32
C LEU A 141 -2.09 16.00 -15.54
N SER A 142 -1.94 14.74 -15.93
CA SER A 142 -3.04 13.81 -16.13
C SER A 142 -2.87 12.58 -15.24
N LEU A 143 -3.93 12.23 -14.50
CA LEU A 143 -3.99 10.97 -13.76
C LEU A 143 -4.45 9.88 -14.72
N ASN A 144 -3.54 9.00 -15.10
CA ASN A 144 -3.85 7.85 -15.94
C ASN A 144 -4.35 6.70 -15.04
N ILE A 145 -5.54 6.19 -15.35
CA ILE A 145 -6.20 5.09 -14.65
C ILE A 145 -6.54 4.01 -15.68
N ASP A 146 -6.22 2.76 -15.37
CA ASP A 146 -6.56 1.62 -16.21
C ASP A 146 -7.09 0.46 -15.36
N VAL A 147 -8.00 -0.33 -15.92
CA VAL A 147 -8.58 -1.50 -15.25
C VAL A 147 -7.51 -2.56 -15.10
N SER A 148 -7.49 -3.23 -13.95
CA SER A 148 -6.59 -4.35 -13.72
C SER A 148 -7.31 -5.49 -12.98
N ALA A 149 -6.77 -6.70 -13.11
CA ALA A 149 -7.19 -7.85 -12.32
C ALA A 149 -5.94 -8.58 -11.82
N ARG A 150 -6.03 -9.15 -10.62
CA ARG A 150 -4.93 -9.91 -10.02
C ARG A 150 -5.48 -11.10 -9.22
N ALA A 151 -4.74 -12.20 -9.24
CA ALA A 151 -5.01 -13.39 -8.44
C ALA A 151 -4.67 -13.16 -6.95
N PHE A 152 -5.54 -13.63 -6.08
CA PHE A 152 -5.44 -13.66 -4.62
C PHE A 152 -5.87 -15.04 -4.12
N PHE A 153 -5.36 -15.43 -2.95
CA PHE A 153 -5.89 -16.61 -2.28
C PHE A 153 -7.30 -16.33 -1.79
N GLU A 154 -8.19 -17.31 -1.96
CA GLU A 154 -9.51 -17.26 -1.38
C GLU A 154 -9.40 -17.25 0.16
N PRO A 155 -10.25 -16.46 0.86
CA PRO A 155 -10.26 -16.44 2.32
C PRO A 155 -11.03 -17.65 2.89
N ILE A 156 -10.52 -18.86 2.63
CA ILE A 156 -11.09 -20.15 3.05
C ILE A 156 -10.21 -20.83 4.11
N ALA A 157 -10.75 -21.84 4.79
CA ALA A 157 -9.95 -22.63 5.74
C ALA A 157 -8.79 -23.32 5.02
N VAL A 158 -7.66 -23.50 5.71
CA VAL A 158 -6.49 -24.17 5.14
C VAL A 158 -6.85 -25.58 4.66
N SER A 159 -7.72 -26.30 5.39
CA SER A 159 -8.25 -27.60 4.96
C SER A 159 -8.97 -27.51 3.61
N ASP A 160 -9.83 -26.51 3.44
CA ASP A 160 -10.61 -26.31 2.21
C ASP A 160 -9.71 -25.91 1.05
N PHE A 161 -8.69 -25.08 1.32
CA PHE A 161 -7.65 -24.75 0.35
C PHE A 161 -6.91 -26.00 -0.11
N LEU A 162 -6.47 -26.87 0.79
CA LEU A 162 -5.77 -28.11 0.46
C LEU A 162 -6.67 -29.05 -0.38
N ILE A 163 -7.94 -29.18 -0.01
CA ILE A 163 -8.94 -29.96 -0.77
C ILE A 163 -9.06 -29.41 -2.19
N LYS A 164 -9.25 -28.09 -2.34
CA LYS A 164 -9.36 -27.43 -3.66
C LYS A 164 -8.07 -27.58 -4.48
N HIS A 165 -6.91 -27.38 -3.85
CA HIS A 165 -5.61 -27.35 -4.52
C HIS A 165 -5.11 -28.73 -4.98
N PHE A 166 -5.34 -29.77 -4.18
CA PHE A 166 -4.96 -31.14 -4.52
C PHE A 166 -6.10 -31.94 -5.16
N ASN A 167 -7.25 -31.31 -5.41
CA ASN A 167 -8.46 -31.95 -5.94
C ASN A 167 -8.83 -33.24 -5.16
N SER A 168 -8.55 -33.23 -3.85
CA SER A 168 -8.74 -34.39 -2.97
C SER A 168 -10.21 -34.47 -2.56
N ARG A 169 -10.88 -35.57 -2.89
CA ARG A 169 -12.31 -35.76 -2.57
C ARG A 169 -12.57 -36.06 -1.10
N ASP A 170 -11.55 -36.47 -0.35
CA ASP A 170 -11.66 -36.85 1.04
C ASP A 170 -10.54 -36.18 1.88
N PRO A 171 -10.89 -35.32 2.85
CA PRO A 171 -9.92 -34.66 3.74
C PRO A 171 -9.19 -35.60 4.70
N SER A 172 -9.65 -36.85 4.84
CA SER A 172 -8.98 -37.88 5.65
C SER A 172 -7.88 -38.62 4.89
N THR A 173 -7.78 -38.45 3.58
CA THR A 173 -6.73 -39.08 2.77
C THR A 173 -5.38 -38.45 3.10
N PRO A 174 -4.35 -39.22 3.48
CA PRO A 174 -3.03 -38.68 3.73
C PRO A 174 -2.43 -38.08 2.45
N LEU A 175 -1.92 -36.86 2.53
CA LEU A 175 -1.13 -36.25 1.45
C LEU A 175 0.06 -37.16 1.12
N SER A 176 0.35 -37.32 -0.17
CA SER A 176 1.56 -37.99 -0.65
C SER A 176 2.82 -37.21 -0.23
N GLU A 177 3.98 -37.86 -0.25
CA GLU A 177 5.25 -37.21 0.13
C GLU A 177 5.52 -35.94 -0.70
N HIS A 178 5.26 -36.00 -2.02
CA HIS A 178 5.42 -34.86 -2.91
C HIS A 178 4.45 -33.71 -2.60
N GLU A 179 3.20 -34.00 -2.22
CA GLU A 179 2.23 -32.98 -1.82
C GLU A 179 2.60 -32.35 -0.47
N ARG A 180 3.10 -33.15 0.48
CA ARG A 180 3.62 -32.64 1.76
C ARG A 180 4.80 -31.69 1.56
N LEU A 181 5.72 -32.01 0.65
CA LEU A 181 6.84 -31.13 0.30
C LEU A 181 6.35 -29.81 -0.31
N LYS A 182 5.31 -29.84 -1.16
CA LYS A 182 4.69 -28.62 -1.68
C LYS A 182 4.08 -27.78 -0.57
N VAL A 183 3.29 -28.36 0.32
CA VAL A 183 2.69 -27.65 1.47
C VAL A 183 3.76 -27.03 2.36
N PHE A 184 4.85 -27.77 2.62
CA PHE A 184 5.98 -27.26 3.39
C PHE A 184 6.62 -26.04 2.72
N LEU A 185 6.81 -26.06 1.40
CA LEU A 185 7.34 -24.90 0.67
C LEU A 185 6.39 -23.69 0.72
N TYR A 186 5.08 -23.90 0.69
CA TYR A 186 4.10 -22.81 0.80
C TYR A 186 4.01 -22.20 2.20
N SER A 187 4.36 -22.94 3.24
CA SER A 187 4.31 -22.46 4.64
C SER A 187 5.55 -21.69 5.08
N ILE A 188 6.56 -21.55 4.20
CA ILE A 188 7.80 -20.79 4.45
C ILE A 188 7.69 -19.34 3.92
N PHE A 189 6.63 -18.99 3.19
CA PHE A 189 6.34 -17.64 2.68
C PHE A 189 5.09 -17.04 3.31
#